data_AF-A0A963HSF8-F1
#
_entry.id   AF-A0A963HSF8-F1
#
_cell.length_a   1.000
_cell.length_b   1.000
_cell.length_c   1.000
_cell.angle_alpha   90.00
_cell.angle_beta   90.00
_cell.angle_gamma   90.00
#
_symmetry.space_group_name_H-M   'P 1'
#
loop_
_entity.id
_entity.type
_entity.pdbx_description
1 polymer ?
#
loop_
_entity_poly.entity_id
_entity_poly.type
_entity_poly.pdbx_seq_one_letter_code
_entity_poly.pdbx_strand_id
1 'polypeptide(L)'
;MSSTRTLTHSLLAGALLASVSASAFAITPSFQFVMDRLDNRSGNTLGITEGVVHYIGAGVTPNSGFGTQVSIEQNGIELPMNWWSSHVSPNEYYSILPTNIGSSDPWTIIANNAGDISMALTRGTAGAQVLDFAQNVQFDTTSSMLSWELPSTGPAIEGVRVLVWDRTLGLLNDPDAPDLAALSPYLPPMTSYQLSPTLFENGKSAADYTVEVRLMDFRDPQFGMNGSNILSTSRYFYDLAAPVPEPETWAMMLLGLGLVARVARRRA
;
A
#
# COMPACT_ATOMS: atom_id res chain seq x y z
N MET A 1 -79.62 16.95 31.28
CA MET A 1 -78.35 17.62 30.93
C MET A 1 -77.29 17.15 31.91
N SER A 2 -76.49 16.14 31.53
CA SER A 2 -75.37 15.65 32.33
C SER A 2 -74.13 15.68 31.45
N SER A 3 -73.14 16.48 31.87
CA SER A 3 -71.90 16.76 31.13
C SER A 3 -70.76 16.03 31.82
N THR A 4 -70.31 14.93 31.23
CA THR A 4 -69.16 14.14 31.71
C THR A 4 -67.88 14.71 31.10
N ARG A 5 -67.01 15.34 31.91
CA ARG A 5 -65.68 15.80 31.51
C ARG A 5 -64.65 14.67 31.69
N THR A 6 -64.01 14.27 30.60
CA THR A 6 -62.89 13.31 30.59
C THR A 6 -61.57 14.06 30.75
N LEU A 7 -60.83 13.78 31.82
CA LEU A 7 -59.51 14.34 32.12
C LEU A 7 -58.42 13.38 31.63
N THR A 8 -57.79 13.69 30.50
CA THR A 8 -56.60 12.99 29.98
C THR A 8 -55.35 13.47 30.71
N HIS A 9 -54.75 12.60 31.54
CA HIS A 9 -53.44 12.84 32.15
C HIS A 9 -52.35 12.24 31.25
N SER A 10 -51.58 13.09 30.57
CA SER A 10 -50.35 12.70 29.87
C SER A 10 -49.22 12.54 30.88
N LEU A 11 -48.87 11.30 31.23
CA LEU A 11 -47.61 10.99 31.93
C LEU A 11 -46.46 11.05 30.92
N LEU A 12 -45.61 12.07 31.02
CA LEU A 12 -44.29 12.10 30.38
C LEU A 12 -43.35 11.19 31.18
N ALA A 13 -43.06 10.00 30.67
CA ALA A 13 -41.99 9.15 31.17
C ALA A 13 -40.66 9.61 30.58
N GLY A 14 -39.93 10.45 31.31
CA GLY A 14 -38.55 10.82 30.98
C GLY A 14 -37.61 9.65 31.22
N ALA A 15 -37.21 8.94 30.16
CA ALA A 15 -36.18 7.92 30.24
C ALA A 15 -34.81 8.61 30.40
N LEU A 16 -34.26 8.57 31.61
CA LEU A 16 -32.89 8.95 31.89
C LEU A 16 -31.97 7.84 31.36
N LEU A 17 -31.52 7.96 30.11
CA LEU A 17 -30.47 7.11 29.56
C LEU A 17 -29.15 7.48 30.24
N ALA A 18 -28.81 6.80 31.32
CA ALA A 18 -27.45 6.82 31.86
C ALA A 18 -26.55 6.14 30.82
N SER A 19 -25.81 6.94 30.05
CA SER A 19 -24.75 6.43 29.18
C SER A 19 -23.67 5.80 30.06
N VAL A 20 -23.70 4.47 30.17
CA VAL A 20 -22.60 3.72 30.74
C VAL A 20 -21.45 3.84 29.75
N SER A 21 -20.56 4.81 29.97
CA SER A 21 -19.29 4.86 29.25
C SER A 21 -18.53 3.61 29.67
N ALA A 22 -18.59 2.57 28.83
CA ALA A 22 -17.74 1.41 28.96
C ALA A 22 -16.29 1.92 28.93
N SER A 23 -15.63 1.86 30.09
CA SER A 23 -14.19 2.05 30.15
C SER A 23 -13.59 0.92 29.34
N ALA A 24 -13.21 1.19 28.09
CA ALA A 24 -12.41 0.27 27.31
C ALA A 24 -11.20 -0.11 28.18
N PHE A 25 -11.00 -1.41 28.40
CA PHE A 25 -9.80 -1.87 29.11
C PHE A 25 -8.60 -1.37 28.32
N ALA A 26 -7.77 -0.54 28.95
CA ALA A 26 -6.51 -0.12 28.37
C ALA A 26 -5.63 -1.38 28.21
N ILE A 27 -5.22 -1.63 26.97
CA ILE A 27 -4.31 -2.73 26.62
C ILE A 27 -3.07 -2.06 26.07
N THR A 28 -1.96 -2.25 26.77
CA THR A 28 -0.65 -1.74 26.35
C THR A 28 -0.33 -2.21 24.94
N PRO A 29 -0.13 -1.28 23.98
CA PRO A 29 0.23 -1.65 22.62
C PRO A 29 1.54 -2.43 22.57
N SER A 30 1.66 -3.33 21.60
CA SER A 30 2.89 -4.08 21.33
C SER A 30 3.27 -3.94 19.86
N PHE A 31 4.57 -3.80 19.61
CA PHE A 31 5.12 -3.77 18.26
C PHE A 31 5.48 -5.19 17.82
N GLN A 32 4.88 -5.65 16.72
CA GLN A 32 5.25 -6.90 16.06
C GLN A 32 6.51 -6.73 15.21
N PHE A 33 6.65 -5.56 14.59
CA PHE A 33 7.83 -5.11 13.89
C PHE A 33 7.84 -3.58 13.82
N VAL A 34 9.02 -3.01 13.61
CA VAL A 34 9.22 -1.62 13.20
C VAL A 34 10.10 -1.60 11.97
N MET A 35 9.92 -0.64 11.09
CA MET A 35 10.75 -0.49 9.90
C MET A 35 10.96 0.97 9.58
N ASP A 36 12.13 1.25 9.05
CA ASP A 36 12.45 2.44 8.29
C ASP A 36 13.28 2.02 7.08
N ARG A 37 13.03 2.63 5.93
CA ARG A 37 13.77 2.32 4.71
C ARG A 37 13.69 3.45 3.70
N LEU A 38 14.70 3.50 2.85
CA LEU A 38 14.61 4.25 1.61
C LEU A 38 13.71 3.48 0.63
N ASP A 39 12.77 4.16 -0.01
CA ASP A 39 11.78 3.54 -0.89
C ASP A 39 11.71 4.33 -2.20
N ASN A 40 12.25 3.76 -3.26
CA ASN A 40 12.20 4.33 -4.61
C ASN A 40 11.01 3.75 -5.37
N ARG A 41 10.14 4.60 -5.92
CA ARG A 41 8.88 4.18 -6.54
C ARG A 41 8.78 4.68 -7.96
N SER A 42 8.51 3.75 -8.87
CA SER A 42 8.22 4.10 -10.27
C SER A 42 6.83 4.72 -10.42
N GLY A 43 6.60 5.39 -11.56
CA GLY A 43 5.26 5.82 -11.95
C GLY A 43 4.31 4.63 -12.03
N ASN A 44 3.06 4.82 -11.63
CA ASN A 44 2.09 3.73 -11.50
C ASN A 44 0.65 4.24 -11.67
N THR A 45 -0.26 3.30 -11.94
CA THR A 45 -1.70 3.56 -12.08
C THR A 45 -2.48 3.40 -10.78
N LEU A 46 -1.80 3.06 -9.68
CA LEU A 46 -2.39 2.82 -8.37
C LEU A 46 -2.53 4.11 -7.53
N GLY A 47 -2.09 5.26 -8.06
CA GLY A 47 -2.09 6.53 -7.32
C GLY A 47 -1.03 6.61 -6.22
N ILE A 48 -0.09 5.67 -6.17
CA ILE A 48 1.01 5.69 -5.21
C ILE A 48 2.01 6.78 -5.62
N THR A 49 2.39 7.65 -4.67
CA THR A 49 3.38 8.71 -4.93
C THR A 49 4.69 8.14 -5.47
N GLU A 50 5.09 8.62 -6.65
CA GLU A 50 6.34 8.26 -7.31
C GLU A 50 7.56 8.99 -6.73
N GLY A 51 8.75 8.49 -7.05
CA GLY A 51 10.04 9.05 -6.62
C GLY A 51 10.61 8.37 -5.39
N VAL A 52 11.69 8.97 -4.87
CA VAL A 52 12.37 8.47 -3.67
C VAL A 52 11.72 9.09 -2.44
N VAL A 53 11.33 8.24 -1.50
CA VAL A 53 10.74 8.64 -0.22
C VAL A 53 11.38 7.87 0.94
N HIS A 54 11.23 8.39 2.14
CA HIS A 54 11.54 7.66 3.36
C HIS A 54 10.25 7.03 3.90
N TYR A 55 10.20 5.70 3.91
CA TYR A 55 9.08 4.93 4.44
C TYR A 55 9.38 4.51 5.87
N ILE A 56 8.50 4.85 6.81
CA ILE A 56 8.56 4.40 8.20
C ILE A 56 7.28 3.64 8.49
N GLY A 57 7.36 2.47 9.10
CA GLY A 57 6.20 1.63 9.36
C GLY A 57 6.31 0.78 10.61
N ALA A 58 5.17 0.30 11.10
CA ALA A 58 5.09 -0.59 12.25
C ALA A 58 3.86 -1.50 12.17
N GLY A 59 4.00 -2.73 12.68
CA GLY A 59 2.87 -3.60 12.97
C GLY A 59 2.53 -3.47 14.44
N VAL A 60 1.31 -3.04 14.78
CA VAL A 60 0.92 -2.73 16.17
C VAL A 60 -0.32 -3.52 16.59
N THR A 61 -0.28 -4.11 17.78
CA THR A 61 -1.42 -4.81 18.40
C THR A 61 -1.68 -4.27 19.81
N PRO A 62 -2.93 -3.86 20.15
CA PRO A 62 -4.10 -3.86 19.28
C PRO A 62 -4.02 -2.76 18.20
N ASN A 63 -4.76 -2.93 17.10
CA ASN A 63 -4.76 -2.02 15.94
C ASN A 63 -5.73 -0.83 16.12
N SER A 64 -5.89 0.01 15.09
CA SER A 64 -6.72 1.23 15.14
C SER A 64 -8.21 0.93 15.32
N GLY A 65 -8.68 -0.25 14.91
CA GLY A 65 -10.03 -0.74 15.17
C GLY A 65 -10.35 -0.87 16.66
N PHE A 66 -9.32 -0.81 17.51
CA PHE A 66 -9.43 -0.77 18.97
C PHE A 66 -9.04 0.58 19.58
N GLY A 67 -8.90 1.63 18.76
CA GLY A 67 -8.58 2.99 19.23
C GLY A 67 -7.10 3.30 19.38
N THR A 68 -6.20 2.39 18.98
CA THR A 68 -4.75 2.67 18.97
C THR A 68 -4.42 3.79 17.98
N GLN A 69 -3.68 4.79 18.45
CA GLN A 69 -3.10 5.84 17.63
C GLN A 69 -1.59 5.62 17.57
N VAL A 70 -0.98 5.86 16.41
CA VAL A 70 0.45 5.68 16.22
C VAL A 70 1.04 6.93 15.57
N SER A 71 2.17 7.38 16.09
CA SER A 71 2.94 8.52 15.60
C SER A 71 4.43 8.16 15.51
N ILE A 72 5.17 8.99 14.79
CA ILE A 72 6.63 8.98 14.77
C ILE A 72 7.15 10.29 15.33
N GLU A 73 8.22 10.23 16.11
CA GLU A 73 8.88 11.38 16.70
C GLU A 73 10.36 11.40 16.34
N GLN A 74 10.86 12.57 15.94
CA GLN A 74 12.28 12.86 15.80
C GLN A 74 12.54 14.31 16.19
N ASN A 75 13.55 14.53 17.03
CA ASN A 75 13.93 15.87 17.52
C ASN A 75 12.76 16.67 18.13
N GLY A 76 11.85 16.00 18.83
CA GLY A 76 10.66 16.62 19.43
C GLY A 76 9.56 17.02 18.45
N ILE A 77 9.70 16.68 17.17
CA ILE A 77 8.63 16.82 16.16
C ILE A 77 7.92 15.48 16.06
N GLU A 78 6.65 15.47 16.42
CA GLU A 78 5.76 14.31 16.32
C GLU A 78 4.86 14.42 15.08
N LEU A 79 4.79 13.36 14.29
CA LEU A 79 3.96 13.25 13.10
C LEU A 79 3.05 12.01 13.21
N PRO A 80 1.75 12.13 12.85
CA PRO A 80 0.86 10.98 12.86
C PRO A 80 1.24 9.96 11.78
N MET A 81 1.00 8.68 12.06
CA MET A 81 1.08 7.61 11.06
C MET A 81 -0.32 7.23 10.57
N ASN A 82 -0.43 6.93 9.28
CA ASN A 82 -1.65 6.43 8.69
C ASN A 82 -1.79 4.94 9.00
N TRP A 83 -2.98 4.52 9.39
CA TRP A 83 -3.31 3.11 9.46
C TRP A 83 -3.63 2.56 8.07
N TRP A 84 -3.09 1.39 7.77
CA TRP A 84 -3.32 0.63 6.54
C TRP A 84 -3.62 -0.81 6.88
N SER A 85 -4.70 -1.35 6.32
CA SER A 85 -5.05 -2.75 6.49
C SER A 85 -5.49 -3.33 5.14
N SER A 86 -4.70 -4.25 4.62
CA SER A 86 -5.08 -5.08 3.48
C SER A 86 -5.51 -6.47 3.95
N HIS A 87 -6.08 -7.27 3.04
CA HIS A 87 -6.45 -8.65 3.36
C HIS A 87 -5.24 -9.56 3.64
N VAL A 88 -4.07 -9.24 3.10
CA VAL A 88 -2.85 -10.08 3.26
C VAL A 88 -1.80 -9.47 4.20
N SER A 89 -1.93 -8.18 4.53
CA SER A 89 -1.07 -7.49 5.50
C SER A 89 -1.93 -6.59 6.39
N PRO A 90 -2.63 -7.16 7.38
CA PRO A 90 -3.47 -6.38 8.28
C PRO A 90 -2.61 -5.64 9.32
N ASN A 91 -3.16 -4.56 9.88
CA ASN A 91 -2.65 -3.89 11.09
C ASN A 91 -1.31 -3.15 10.93
N GLU A 92 -1.07 -2.57 9.76
CA GLU A 92 0.12 -1.77 9.53
C GLU A 92 -0.16 -0.29 9.77
N TYR A 93 0.82 0.40 10.35
CA TYR A 93 0.88 1.84 10.37
C TYR A 93 2.06 2.27 9.53
N TYR A 94 1.91 3.38 8.82
CA TYR A 94 3.01 3.91 8.01
C TYR A 94 2.98 5.43 7.93
N SER A 95 4.15 6.00 7.67
CA SER A 95 4.31 7.38 7.25
C SER A 95 5.27 7.43 6.07
N ILE A 96 5.01 8.35 5.14
CA ILE A 96 5.84 8.59 3.97
C ILE A 96 6.36 10.01 4.11
N LEU A 97 7.67 10.15 4.24
CA LEU A 97 8.34 11.43 4.35
C LEU A 97 9.13 11.71 3.08
N PRO A 98 9.21 12.97 2.63
CA PRO A 98 10.24 13.39 1.68
C PRO A 98 11.64 13.02 2.21
N THR A 99 12.55 12.62 1.33
CA THR A 99 13.93 12.24 1.69
C THR A 99 14.74 13.35 2.39
N ASN A 100 14.25 14.58 2.35
CA ASN A 100 14.98 15.79 2.76
C ASN A 100 14.59 16.27 4.17
N ILE A 101 13.70 15.57 4.88
CA ILE A 101 13.31 15.97 6.25
C ILE A 101 14.35 15.44 7.25
N GLY A 102 15.17 16.33 7.83
CA GLY A 102 15.71 16.19 9.19
C GLY A 102 16.85 15.20 9.48
N SER A 103 17.39 14.46 8.51
CA SER A 103 18.67 13.71 8.50
C SER A 103 19.17 13.00 9.78
N SER A 104 18.32 12.64 10.74
CA SER A 104 18.74 12.11 12.04
C SER A 104 17.96 10.86 12.44
N ASP A 105 18.09 9.83 11.62
CA ASP A 105 17.82 8.47 12.08
C ASP A 105 18.55 8.18 13.41
N PRO A 106 17.96 7.40 14.32
CA PRO A 106 16.68 6.67 14.19
C PRO A 106 15.44 7.51 14.55
N TRP A 107 14.26 7.06 14.09
CA TRP A 107 12.96 7.59 14.52
C TRP A 107 12.44 6.82 15.73
N THR A 108 11.68 7.50 16.60
CA THR A 108 10.91 6.84 17.66
C THR A 108 9.47 6.65 17.18
N ILE A 109 8.98 5.41 17.13
CA ILE A 109 7.57 5.11 16.89
C ILE A 109 6.85 5.02 18.23
N ILE A 110 5.75 5.75 18.39
CA ILE A 110 4.96 5.85 19.60
C ILE A 110 3.56 5.30 19.31
N ALA A 111 3.13 4.29 20.07
CA ALA A 111 1.78 3.75 20.01
C ALA A 111 1.06 4.07 21.32
N ASN A 112 -0.12 4.69 21.23
CA ASN A 112 -0.96 5.05 22.37
C ASN A 112 -2.34 4.39 22.23
N ASN A 113 -2.76 3.65 23.25
CA ASN A 113 -4.10 3.12 23.36
C ASN A 113 -4.70 3.49 24.73
N ALA A 114 -5.63 4.46 24.73
CA ALA A 114 -6.31 4.94 25.93
C ALA A 114 -5.36 5.40 27.07
N GLY A 115 -4.20 5.94 26.73
CA GLY A 115 -3.20 6.43 27.68
C GLY A 115 -2.07 5.44 27.98
N ASP A 116 -2.21 4.17 27.60
CA ASP A 116 -1.10 3.22 27.62
C ASP A 116 -0.21 3.45 26.41
N ILE A 117 1.08 3.69 26.68
CA ILE A 117 2.06 4.08 25.66
C ILE A 117 3.13 3.00 25.54
N SER A 118 3.45 2.65 24.30
CA SER A 118 4.62 1.87 23.94
C SER A 118 5.47 2.63 22.93
N MET A 119 6.79 2.48 23.04
CA MET A 119 7.74 3.15 22.14
C MET A 119 8.74 2.15 21.57
N ALA A 120 9.18 2.38 20.34
CA ALA A 120 10.23 1.59 19.69
C ALA A 120 11.09 2.49 18.79
N LEU A 121 12.41 2.26 18.80
CA LEU A 121 13.34 2.94 17.90
C LEU A 121 13.47 2.17 16.59
N THR A 122 13.48 2.89 15.47
CA THR A 122 13.86 2.33 14.17
C THR A 122 15.38 2.12 14.08
N ARG A 123 15.87 1.48 13.01
CA ARG A 123 17.32 1.16 12.88
C ARG A 123 18.10 2.22 12.11
N GLY A 124 17.41 3.14 11.45
CA GLY A 124 17.96 4.14 10.56
C GLY A 124 18.19 3.64 9.15
N THR A 125 18.26 4.60 8.24
CA THR A 125 18.62 4.48 6.82
C THR A 125 20.05 4.94 6.53
N ALA A 126 20.87 5.14 7.58
CA ALA A 126 22.26 5.51 7.42
C ALA A 126 23.01 4.50 6.52
N GLY A 127 23.61 5.00 5.44
CA GLY A 127 24.31 4.18 4.45
C GLY A 127 23.41 3.55 3.38
N ALA A 128 22.09 3.72 3.45
CA ALA A 128 21.18 3.26 2.39
C ALA A 128 21.51 3.93 1.06
N GLN A 129 21.48 3.15 -0.02
CA GLN A 129 21.57 3.64 -1.38
C GLN A 129 20.22 3.51 -2.08
N VAL A 130 19.91 4.45 -2.98
CA VAL A 130 18.71 4.34 -3.81
C VAL A 130 18.89 3.15 -4.75
N LEU A 131 17.96 2.19 -4.69
CA LEU A 131 17.94 1.08 -5.62
C LEU A 131 17.36 1.52 -6.96
N ASP A 132 18.01 1.10 -8.05
CA ASP A 132 17.44 1.17 -9.38
C ASP A 132 16.24 0.19 -9.51
N PHE A 133 15.38 0.43 -10.50
CA PHE A 133 14.21 -0.41 -10.73
C PHE A 133 14.57 -1.71 -11.46
N ALA A 134 13.71 -2.72 -11.30
CA ALA A 134 13.69 -3.87 -12.20
C ALA A 134 13.50 -3.39 -13.65
N GLN A 135 14.21 -4.01 -14.58
CA GLN A 135 14.24 -3.63 -15.98
C GLN A 135 13.50 -4.67 -16.83
N ASN A 136 13.06 -4.27 -18.02
CA ASN A 136 12.48 -5.18 -19.02
C ASN A 136 11.37 -6.10 -18.45
N VAL A 137 10.52 -5.57 -17.56
CA VAL A 137 9.45 -6.34 -16.91
C VAL A 137 8.41 -6.75 -17.95
N GLN A 138 8.08 -8.04 -17.98
CA GLN A 138 7.16 -8.64 -18.94
C GLN A 138 6.27 -9.67 -18.26
N PHE A 139 5.04 -9.82 -18.76
CA PHE A 139 4.12 -10.85 -18.32
C PHE A 139 3.64 -11.69 -19.50
N ASP A 140 3.83 -13.00 -19.42
CA ASP A 140 3.22 -13.95 -20.35
C ASP A 140 1.90 -14.45 -19.79
N THR A 141 0.79 -14.01 -20.40
CA THR A 141 -0.57 -14.41 -20.00
C THR A 141 -0.84 -15.91 -20.16
N THR A 142 -0.11 -16.60 -21.03
CA THR A 142 -0.32 -18.03 -21.32
C THR A 142 0.24 -18.87 -20.19
N SER A 143 1.48 -18.59 -19.78
CA SER A 143 2.11 -19.29 -18.67
C SER A 143 1.81 -18.65 -17.32
N SER A 144 1.28 -17.42 -17.27
CA SER A 144 1.21 -16.57 -16.06
C SER A 144 2.58 -16.30 -15.43
N MET A 145 3.63 -16.30 -16.25
CA MET A 145 5.00 -16.02 -15.83
C MET A 145 5.28 -14.51 -15.89
N LEU A 146 5.67 -13.93 -14.75
CA LEU A 146 6.26 -12.61 -14.69
C LEU A 146 7.79 -12.75 -14.82
N SER A 147 8.43 -11.94 -15.66
CA SER A 147 9.88 -11.90 -15.81
C SER A 147 10.40 -10.46 -15.80
N TRP A 148 11.66 -10.29 -15.42
CA TRP A 148 12.35 -9.01 -15.37
C TRP A 148 13.86 -9.21 -15.44
N GLU A 149 14.60 -8.12 -15.55
CA GLU A 149 16.05 -8.06 -15.37
C GLU A 149 16.39 -7.28 -14.10
N LEU A 150 17.42 -7.71 -13.38
CA LEU A 150 17.96 -6.94 -12.27
C LEU A 150 18.76 -5.75 -12.83
N PRO A 151 18.76 -4.59 -12.13
CA PRO A 151 19.58 -3.47 -12.54
C PRO A 151 21.06 -3.86 -12.56
N SER A 152 21.78 -3.40 -13.59
CA SER A 152 23.22 -3.64 -13.76
C SER A 152 24.10 -2.63 -13.01
N THR A 153 23.48 -1.60 -12.43
CA THR A 153 24.10 -0.53 -11.64
C THR A 153 23.49 -0.46 -10.25
N GLY A 154 24.22 0.16 -9.31
CA GLY A 154 23.77 0.32 -7.94
C GLY A 154 24.28 -0.75 -6.97
N PRO A 155 23.77 -0.77 -5.73
CA PRO A 155 24.12 -1.80 -4.75
C PRO A 155 23.58 -3.17 -5.17
N ALA A 156 24.10 -4.23 -4.54
CA ALA A 156 23.64 -5.59 -4.81
C ALA A 156 22.17 -5.74 -4.37
N ILE A 157 21.36 -6.36 -5.25
CA ILE A 157 20.02 -6.78 -4.87
C ILE A 157 20.15 -8.06 -4.06
N GLU A 158 19.62 -8.03 -2.84
CA GLU A 158 19.70 -9.16 -1.92
C GLU A 158 18.41 -9.96 -1.89
N GLY A 159 17.29 -9.32 -2.23
CA GLY A 159 15.98 -9.92 -2.22
C GLY A 159 15.04 -9.39 -3.29
N VAL A 160 14.08 -10.22 -3.67
CA VAL A 160 12.95 -9.83 -4.51
C VAL A 160 11.63 -10.25 -3.86
N ARG A 161 10.60 -9.43 -4.07
CA ARG A 161 9.22 -9.79 -3.76
C ARG A 161 8.30 -9.33 -4.88
N VAL A 162 7.29 -10.14 -5.18
CA VAL A 162 6.23 -9.79 -6.12
C VAL A 162 4.95 -9.55 -5.33
N LEU A 163 4.34 -8.39 -5.56
CA LEU A 163 3.05 -8.00 -5.00
C LEU A 163 2.06 -7.90 -6.15
N VAL A 164 0.83 -8.37 -5.94
CA VAL A 164 -0.26 -8.27 -6.93
C VAL A 164 -1.37 -7.40 -6.33
N TRP A 165 -1.56 -6.23 -6.92
CA TRP A 165 -2.58 -5.27 -6.54
C TRP A 165 -3.81 -5.45 -7.42
N ASP A 166 -4.97 -5.67 -6.80
CA ASP A 166 -6.26 -5.73 -7.49
C ASP A 166 -6.85 -4.32 -7.57
N ARG A 167 -7.02 -3.83 -8.80
CA ARG A 167 -7.51 -2.48 -9.07
C ARG A 167 -9.02 -2.32 -8.94
N THR A 168 -9.72 -3.44 -8.77
CA THR A 168 -11.19 -3.47 -8.68
C THR A 168 -11.65 -3.76 -7.26
N LEU A 169 -10.73 -4.07 -6.34
CA LEU A 169 -11.00 -4.25 -4.93
C LEU A 169 -10.46 -3.06 -4.14
N GLY A 170 -11.32 -2.54 -3.26
CA GLY A 170 -10.97 -1.52 -2.28
C GLY A 170 -10.19 -2.08 -1.08
N LEU A 171 -9.32 -1.29 -0.46
CA LEU A 171 -8.73 -1.59 0.85
C LEU A 171 -9.82 -1.75 1.92
N LEU A 172 -9.53 -2.52 2.97
CA LEU A 172 -10.48 -2.72 4.09
C LEU A 172 -10.86 -1.42 4.79
N ASN A 173 -9.93 -0.46 4.82
CA ASN A 173 -10.11 0.84 5.46
C ASN A 173 -10.23 2.01 4.48
N ASP A 174 -10.15 1.73 3.17
CA ASP A 174 -10.34 2.71 2.09
C ASP A 174 -10.86 1.99 0.84
N PRO A 175 -12.19 1.89 0.67
CA PRO A 175 -12.78 1.10 -0.41
C PRO A 175 -12.48 1.64 -1.82
N ASP A 176 -11.95 2.86 -1.93
CA ASP A 176 -11.62 3.49 -3.20
C ASP A 176 -10.15 3.27 -3.61
N ALA A 177 -9.33 2.70 -2.71
CA ALA A 177 -7.91 2.42 -2.95
C ALA A 177 -7.68 0.94 -3.33
N PRO A 178 -6.76 0.63 -4.26
CA PRO A 178 -6.50 -0.74 -4.69
C PRO A 178 -5.98 -1.61 -3.54
N ASP A 179 -6.48 -2.84 -3.45
CA ASP A 179 -6.09 -3.79 -2.41
C ASP A 179 -5.03 -4.79 -2.87
N LEU A 180 -4.27 -5.30 -1.91
CA LEU A 180 -3.23 -6.28 -2.15
C LEU A 180 -3.85 -7.69 -2.17
N ALA A 181 -4.01 -8.26 -3.37
CA ALA A 181 -4.64 -9.56 -3.57
C ALA A 181 -3.71 -10.75 -3.35
N ALA A 182 -2.42 -10.59 -3.68
CA ALA A 182 -1.44 -11.65 -3.49
C ALA A 182 -0.04 -11.13 -3.25
N LEU A 183 0.79 -11.99 -2.67
CA LEU A 183 2.13 -11.67 -2.23
C LEU A 183 3.00 -12.91 -2.36
N SER A 184 4.13 -12.81 -3.06
CA SER A 184 5.09 -13.89 -3.13
C SER A 184 5.74 -14.13 -1.75
N PRO A 185 6.27 -15.34 -1.50
CA PRO A 185 7.29 -15.50 -0.47
C PRO A 185 8.50 -14.62 -0.80
N TYR A 186 9.42 -14.51 0.16
CA TYR A 186 10.73 -13.94 -0.12
C TYR A 186 11.43 -14.76 -1.21
N LEU A 187 11.93 -14.07 -2.22
CA LEU A 187 12.70 -14.66 -3.30
C LEU A 187 14.16 -14.20 -3.20
N PRO A 188 15.15 -15.08 -3.44
CA PRO A 188 16.52 -14.62 -3.68
C PRO A 188 16.58 -13.72 -4.93
N PRO A 189 17.75 -13.17 -5.30
CA PRO A 189 17.92 -12.33 -6.49
C PRO A 189 17.66 -13.08 -7.81
N MET A 190 16.41 -13.36 -8.10
CA MET A 190 15.92 -14.05 -9.30
C MET A 190 15.20 -13.07 -10.23
N THR A 191 14.90 -13.54 -11.43
CA THR A 191 14.42 -12.73 -12.57
C THR A 191 13.09 -13.19 -13.15
N SER A 192 12.38 -14.07 -12.44
CA SER A 192 11.05 -14.51 -12.82
C SER A 192 10.23 -15.00 -11.62
N TYR A 193 8.92 -14.97 -11.74
CA TYR A 193 8.00 -15.51 -10.75
C TYR A 193 6.69 -15.93 -11.41
N GLN A 194 6.25 -17.14 -11.09
CA GLN A 194 5.00 -17.71 -11.57
C GLN A 194 3.84 -17.18 -10.72
N LEU A 195 2.97 -16.34 -11.30
CA LEU A 195 1.76 -15.90 -10.61
C LEU A 195 0.77 -17.06 -10.46
N SER A 196 -0.02 -17.03 -9.38
CA SER A 196 -1.07 -18.03 -9.14
C SER A 196 -2.15 -17.92 -10.22
N PRO A 197 -2.48 -19.01 -10.94
CA PRO A 197 -3.58 -19.00 -11.91
C PRO A 197 -4.94 -18.61 -11.31
N THR A 198 -5.12 -18.83 -10.00
CA THR A 198 -6.35 -18.49 -9.28
C THR A 198 -6.65 -16.99 -9.26
N LEU A 199 -5.65 -16.14 -9.53
CA LEU A 199 -5.86 -14.69 -9.70
C LEU A 199 -6.76 -14.38 -10.89
N PHE A 200 -6.83 -15.26 -11.89
CA PHE A 200 -7.59 -15.05 -13.13
C PHE A 200 -8.89 -15.85 -13.16
N GLU A 201 -9.33 -16.35 -12.01
CA GLU A 201 -10.62 -17.03 -11.86
C GLU A 201 -11.75 -16.02 -11.55
N ASN A 202 -12.99 -16.49 -11.48
CA ASN A 202 -14.16 -15.68 -11.09
C ASN A 202 -14.39 -14.39 -11.92
N GLY A 203 -14.02 -14.44 -13.22
CA GLY A 203 -14.21 -13.32 -14.14
C GLY A 203 -13.12 -12.25 -14.06
N LYS A 204 -12.07 -12.47 -13.27
CA LYS A 204 -10.88 -11.62 -13.24
C LYS A 204 -9.97 -11.90 -14.43
N SER A 205 -9.23 -10.89 -14.85
CA SER A 205 -8.31 -10.92 -15.98
C SER A 205 -7.02 -10.19 -15.61
N ALA A 206 -5.98 -10.33 -16.44
CA ALA A 206 -4.75 -9.55 -16.29
C ALA A 206 -5.00 -8.03 -16.26
N ALA A 207 -6.06 -7.54 -16.92
CA ALA A 207 -6.41 -6.13 -16.90
C ALA A 207 -6.92 -5.63 -15.53
N ASP A 208 -7.25 -6.52 -14.59
CA ASP A 208 -7.71 -6.12 -13.27
C ASP A 208 -6.55 -5.91 -12.28
N TYR A 209 -5.31 -6.23 -12.68
CA TYR A 209 -4.17 -6.27 -11.79
C TYR A 209 -3.01 -5.38 -12.23
N THR A 210 -2.36 -4.77 -11.24
CA THR A 210 -1.02 -4.21 -11.34
C THR A 210 -0.10 -5.05 -10.48
N VAL A 211 1.04 -5.48 -11.03
CA VAL A 211 2.09 -6.13 -10.24
C VAL A 211 3.14 -5.12 -9.84
N GLU A 212 3.70 -5.33 -8.66
CA GLU A 212 4.88 -4.63 -8.18
C GLU A 212 6.02 -5.64 -8.05
N VAL A 213 7.09 -5.41 -8.79
CA VAL A 213 8.39 -6.07 -8.58
C VAL A 213 9.17 -5.22 -7.61
N ARG A 214 9.32 -5.72 -6.38
CA ARG A 214 10.06 -5.04 -5.31
C ARG A 214 11.45 -5.64 -5.18
N LEU A 215 12.47 -4.84 -5.47
CA LEU A 215 13.87 -5.19 -5.18
C LEU A 215 14.23 -4.68 -3.78
N MET A 216 15.06 -5.43 -3.07
CA MET A 216 15.39 -5.15 -1.68
C MET A 216 16.89 -5.28 -1.43
N ASP A 217 17.39 -4.37 -0.61
CA ASP A 217 18.71 -4.37 0.00
C ASP A 217 18.53 -4.41 1.52
N PHE A 218 19.27 -5.28 2.20
CA PHE A 218 19.13 -5.49 3.63
C PHE A 218 20.29 -4.88 4.42
N ARG A 219 20.00 -4.55 5.68
CA ARG A 219 21.04 -4.13 6.64
C ARG A 219 22.03 -5.26 6.92
N ASP A 220 21.52 -6.48 6.91
CA ASP A 220 22.30 -7.69 7.08
C ASP A 220 21.69 -8.82 6.22
N PRO A 221 22.40 -9.28 5.18
CA PRO A 221 21.91 -10.31 4.27
C PRO A 221 21.59 -11.65 4.96
N GLN A 222 22.18 -11.92 6.13
CA GLN A 222 22.01 -13.20 6.83
C GLN A 222 20.64 -13.36 7.49
N PHE A 223 19.98 -12.24 7.84
CA PHE A 223 18.66 -12.26 8.49
C PHE A 223 17.49 -12.28 7.50
N GLY A 224 17.77 -12.15 6.20
CA GLY A 224 16.76 -12.18 5.14
C GLY A 224 15.68 -11.10 5.28
N MET A 225 14.49 -11.38 4.78
CA MET A 225 13.37 -10.43 4.76
C MET A 225 12.66 -10.36 6.11
N ASN A 226 13.07 -9.38 6.93
CA ASN A 226 12.33 -8.88 8.08
C ASN A 226 12.11 -7.38 7.89
N GLY A 227 10.93 -6.84 8.24
CA GLY A 227 10.64 -5.41 8.12
C GLY A 227 11.75 -4.51 8.70
N SER A 228 12.31 -4.89 9.86
CA SER A 228 13.40 -4.15 10.52
C SER A 228 14.76 -4.31 9.83
N ASN A 229 14.90 -5.30 8.95
CA ASN A 229 16.15 -5.62 8.24
C ASN A 229 16.22 -5.02 6.84
N ILE A 230 15.10 -4.53 6.28
CA ILE A 230 15.08 -3.91 4.95
C ILE A 230 15.67 -2.50 5.03
N LEU A 231 16.81 -2.27 4.38
CA LEU A 231 17.51 -0.97 4.36
C LEU A 231 16.99 -0.06 3.24
N SER A 232 16.84 -0.63 2.04
CA SER A 232 16.38 0.08 0.85
C SER A 232 15.51 -0.80 -0.02
N THR A 233 14.60 -0.17 -0.75
CA THR A 233 13.71 -0.83 -1.70
C THR A 233 13.55 -0.03 -2.97
N SER A 234 13.40 -0.73 -4.09
CA SER A 234 12.80 -0.15 -5.30
C SER A 234 11.52 -0.90 -5.65
N ARG A 235 10.51 -0.16 -6.09
CA ARG A 235 9.17 -0.66 -6.40
C ARG A 235 8.85 -0.31 -7.84
N TYR A 236 8.99 -1.30 -8.71
CA TYR A 236 8.60 -1.18 -10.11
C TYR A 236 7.17 -1.68 -10.30
N PHE A 237 6.27 -0.82 -10.78
CA PHE A 237 4.87 -1.17 -11.02
C PHE A 237 4.64 -1.46 -12.50
N TYR A 238 3.92 -2.53 -12.79
CA TYR A 238 3.62 -3.00 -14.13
C TYR A 238 2.17 -3.45 -14.22
N ASP A 239 1.39 -2.85 -15.12
CA ASP A 239 0.02 -3.30 -15.38
C ASP A 239 0.07 -4.58 -16.22
N LEU A 240 -0.54 -5.67 -15.74
CA LEU A 240 -0.42 -6.98 -16.41
C LEU A 240 -1.09 -7.04 -17.78
N ALA A 241 -2.01 -6.12 -18.06
CA ALA A 241 -2.46 -5.84 -19.41
C ALA A 241 -2.06 -4.41 -19.77
N ALA A 242 -1.37 -4.27 -20.91
CA ALA A 242 -1.27 -2.96 -21.54
C ALA A 242 -2.69 -2.42 -21.77
N PRO A 243 -2.94 -1.11 -21.64
CA PRO A 243 -4.19 -0.52 -22.08
C PRO A 243 -4.41 -0.91 -23.54
N VAL A 244 -5.31 -1.87 -23.78
CA VAL A 244 -5.70 -2.22 -25.15
C VAL A 244 -6.41 -0.99 -25.66
N PRO A 245 -5.91 -0.32 -26.73
CA PRO A 245 -6.61 0.85 -27.24
C PRO A 245 -8.03 0.43 -27.57
N GLU A 246 -9.00 1.15 -27.02
CA GLU A 246 -10.40 0.80 -27.21
C GLU A 246 -10.69 0.70 -28.71
N PRO A 247 -11.66 -0.13 -29.15
CA PRO A 247 -12.01 -0.25 -30.57
C PRO A 247 -12.25 1.11 -31.25
N GLU A 248 -12.73 2.08 -30.48
CA GLU A 248 -12.93 3.47 -30.90
C GLU A 248 -11.62 4.19 -31.21
N THR A 249 -10.55 3.93 -30.45
CA THR A 249 -9.21 4.47 -30.71
C THR A 249 -8.68 3.95 -32.04
N TRP A 250 -8.87 2.66 -32.33
CA TRP A 250 -8.55 2.08 -33.64
C TRP A 250 -9.41 2.68 -34.74
N ALA A 251 -10.71 2.83 -34.52
CA ALA A 251 -11.62 3.44 -35.48
C ALA A 251 -11.22 4.88 -35.82
N MET A 252 -10.89 5.68 -34.81
CA MET A 252 -10.44 7.07 -34.98
C MET A 252 -9.08 7.15 -35.69
N MET A 253 -8.15 6.27 -35.35
CA MET A 253 -6.85 6.21 -36.03
C MET A 253 -7.02 5.82 -37.51
N LEU A 254 -7.84 4.80 -37.80
CA LEU A 254 -8.13 4.36 -39.16
C LEU A 254 -8.89 5.43 -39.96
N LEU A 255 -9.86 6.10 -39.35
CA LEU A 255 -10.57 7.24 -39.96
C LEU A 255 -9.61 8.38 -40.27
N GLY A 256 -8.73 8.73 -39.31
CA GLY A 256 -7.73 9.76 -39.48
C GLY A 256 -6.77 9.46 -40.64
N LEU A 257 -6.21 8.24 -40.66
CA LEU A 257 -5.35 7.78 -41.75
C LEU A 257 -6.09 7.73 -43.10
N GLY A 258 -7.34 7.29 -43.10
CA GLY A 258 -8.19 7.27 -44.29
C GLY A 258 -8.47 8.67 -44.86
N LEU A 259 -8.70 9.66 -44.00
CA LEU A 259 -8.86 11.06 -44.39
C LEU A 259 -7.57 11.63 -44.99
N VAL A 260 -6.41 11.38 -44.35
CA VAL A 260 -5.10 11.82 -44.85
C VAL A 260 -4.81 11.20 -46.23
N ALA A 261 -5.01 9.90 -46.39
CA ALA A 261 -4.84 9.21 -47.68
C ALA A 261 -5.76 9.77 -48.77
N ARG A 262 -7.02 10.09 -48.42
CA ARG A 262 -7.98 10.70 -49.34
C ARG A 262 -7.55 12.10 -49.79
N VAL A 263 -7.00 12.92 -48.88
CA VAL A 263 -6.49 14.25 -49.23
C VAL A 263 -5.25 14.14 -50.11
N ALA A 264 -4.32 13.24 -49.80
CA ALA A 264 -3.12 13.01 -50.61
C ALA A 264 -3.46 12.60 -52.04
N ARG A 265 -4.43 11.70 -52.23
CA ARG A 265 -4.88 11.24 -53.56
C ARG A 265 -5.52 12.34 -54.42
N ARG A 266 -6.06 13.40 -53.82
CA ARG A 266 -6.65 14.52 -54.56
C ARG A 266 -5.62 15.55 -55.03
N ARG A 267 -4.40 15.50 -54.50
CA ARG A 267 -3.31 16.44 -54.81
C ARG A 267 -2.29 15.88 -55.79
N ALA A 268 -2.24 14.56 -55.97
CA ALA A 268 -1.47 13.87 -57.00
C ALA A 268 -2.30 13.79 -58.30
#